data_AF-A0A1W1CIB5-F1
#
_entry.id   AF-A0A1W1CIB5-F1
#
_cell.length_a   1.000
_cell.length_b   1.000
_cell.length_c   1.000
_cell.angle_alpha   90.00
_cell.angle_beta   90.00
_cell.angle_gamma   90.00
#
_symmetry.space_group_name_H-M   'P 1'
#
loop_
_entity.id
_entity.type
_entity.pdbx_description
1 polymer ?
#
loop_
_entity_poly.entity_id
_entity_poly.type
_entity_poly.pdbx_seq_one_letter_code
_entity_poly.pdbx_strand_id
1 'polypeptide(L)'
;MIKCISRSKNTEIALDDLIPYTNTEAKDNQHYHIFGHLSQPNIRQYKNKICIDTSAIYGGNLSCAIIKENSLSFDSVPFEKKQEAGIQNDSKLFNF
;
A
#
# COMPACT_ATOMS: atom_id res chain seq x y z
N MET A 1 -11.97 -15.94 -12.74
CA MET A 1 -11.15 -15.53 -11.58
C MET A 1 -10.28 -14.36 -12.02
N ILE A 2 -10.55 -13.15 -11.52
CA ILE A 2 -9.74 -11.96 -11.82
C ILE A 2 -8.44 -12.09 -11.04
N LYS A 3 -7.29 -12.12 -11.73
CA LYS A 3 -5.97 -12.20 -11.10
C LYS A 3 -5.32 -10.81 -11.13
N CYS A 4 -4.80 -10.37 -10.00
CA CYS A 4 -3.91 -9.21 -9.96
C CYS A 4 -2.62 -9.52 -10.69
N ILE A 5 -2.01 -8.49 -11.27
CA ILE A 5 -0.79 -8.60 -12.06
C ILE A 5 0.40 -8.12 -11.21
N SER A 6 1.52 -8.84 -11.28
CA SER A 6 2.71 -8.49 -10.51
C SER A 6 3.33 -7.17 -10.97
N ARG A 7 3.49 -6.22 -10.05
CA ARG A 7 4.12 -4.91 -10.30
C ARG A 7 5.57 -5.04 -10.79
N SER A 8 6.36 -5.95 -10.22
CA SER A 8 7.78 -6.10 -10.57
C SER A 8 8.00 -6.58 -12.00
N LYS A 9 7.00 -7.22 -12.60
CA LYS A 9 7.03 -7.68 -13.99
C LYS A 9 6.37 -6.70 -14.97
N ASN A 10 5.74 -5.64 -14.47
CA ASN A 10 4.88 -4.74 -15.25
C ASN A 10 5.03 -3.29 -14.75
N THR A 11 6.25 -2.78 -14.81
CA THR A 11 6.63 -1.47 -14.23
C THR A 11 6.01 -0.28 -14.97
N GLU A 12 5.71 -0.43 -16.26
CA GLU A 12 5.17 0.62 -17.14
C GLU A 12 3.64 0.74 -17.07
N ILE A 13 2.95 -0.27 -16.54
CA ILE A 13 1.48 -0.28 -16.45
C ILE A 13 1.05 0.66 -15.32
N ALA A 14 -0.07 1.37 -15.47
CA ALA A 14 -0.62 2.19 -14.39
C ALA A 14 -1.07 1.31 -13.23
N LEU A 15 -0.92 1.79 -11.99
CA LEU A 15 -1.18 0.99 -10.81
C LEU A 15 -2.61 0.45 -10.73
N ASP A 16 -3.58 1.23 -11.20
CA ASP A 16 -5.00 0.85 -11.18
C ASP A 16 -5.32 -0.34 -12.08
N ASP A 17 -4.58 -0.47 -13.18
CA ASP A 17 -4.72 -1.59 -14.11
C ASP A 17 -4.10 -2.87 -13.54
N LEU A 18 -3.23 -2.76 -12.52
CA LEU A 18 -2.61 -3.90 -11.84
C LEU A 18 -3.48 -4.47 -10.71
N ILE A 19 -4.51 -3.74 -10.26
CA ILE A 19 -5.38 -4.11 -9.14
C ILE A 19 -6.86 -4.28 -9.54
N PRO A 20 -7.18 -4.95 -10.66
CA PRO A 20 -8.56 -5.07 -11.13
C PRO A 20 -9.48 -5.75 -10.12
N TYR A 21 -8.94 -6.65 -9.29
CA TYR A 21 -9.69 -7.28 -8.20
C TYR A 21 -10.14 -6.25 -7.14
N THR A 22 -9.23 -5.37 -6.69
CA THR A 22 -9.55 -4.32 -5.71
C THR A 22 -10.66 -3.40 -6.22
N ASN A 23 -10.58 -3.00 -7.49
CA ASN A 23 -11.61 -2.17 -8.13
C ASN A 23 -12.95 -2.89 -8.25
N THR A 24 -12.94 -4.20 -8.54
CA THR A 24 -14.16 -5.01 -8.68
C THR A 24 -14.84 -5.27 -7.33
N GLU A 25 -14.05 -5.54 -6.29
CA GLU A 25 -14.54 -5.82 -4.93
C GLU A 25 -14.90 -4.56 -4.13
N ALA A 26 -14.45 -3.39 -4.59
CA ALA A 26 -14.80 -2.13 -3.99
C ALA A 26 -16.33 -1.89 -4.10
N LYS A 27 -16.98 -1.72 -2.96
CA LYS A 27 -18.43 -1.52 -2.85
C LYS A 27 -18.73 -0.31 -1.99
N ASP A 28 -19.75 0.43 -2.40
CA ASP A 28 -20.28 1.55 -1.60
C ASP A 28 -21.08 1.01 -0.41
N ASN A 29 -21.15 1.77 0.68
CA ASN A 29 -21.93 1.44 1.87
C ASN A 29 -21.60 0.07 2.49
N GLN A 30 -20.32 -0.29 2.49
CA GLN A 30 -19.79 -1.51 3.12
C GLN A 30 -18.68 -1.17 4.10
N HIS A 31 -18.33 -2.10 4.98
CA HIS A 31 -17.22 -1.94 5.93
C HIS A 31 -15.93 -1.54 5.21
N TYR A 32 -15.23 -0.56 5.78
CA TYR A 32 -13.93 -0.13 5.28
C TYR A 32 -12.89 -1.24 5.43
N HIS A 33 -12.13 -1.50 4.37
CA HIS A 33 -10.95 -2.34 4.39
C HIS A 33 -9.74 -1.45 4.13
N ILE A 34 -9.00 -1.18 5.19
CA ILE A 34 -7.77 -0.38 5.15
C ILE A 34 -6.60 -1.34 4.98
N PHE A 35 -5.77 -1.10 3.98
CA PHE A 35 -4.68 -2.00 3.61
C PHE A 35 -3.41 -1.23 3.22
N GLY A 36 -2.29 -1.95 3.20
CA GLY A 36 -1.01 -1.46 2.69
C GLY A 36 -0.45 -2.40 1.61
N HIS A 37 0.88 -2.56 1.54
CA HIS A 37 1.60 -3.44 0.60
C HIS A 37 1.63 -2.95 -0.86
N LEU A 38 0.77 -2.01 -1.22
CA LEU A 38 0.73 -1.38 -2.53
C LEU A 38 1.25 0.05 -2.44
N SER A 39 2.57 0.22 -2.57
CA SER A 39 3.25 1.51 -2.50
C SER A 39 2.66 2.53 -3.48
N GLN A 40 2.13 3.65 -2.96
CA GLN A 40 1.56 4.77 -3.72
C GLN A 40 2.15 6.11 -3.24
N PRO A 41 2.04 7.21 -4.02
CA PRO A 41 2.48 8.53 -3.55
C PRO A 41 1.56 9.13 -2.49
N ASN A 42 0.28 8.75 -2.47
CA ASN A 42 -0.75 9.30 -1.57
C ASN A 42 -1.70 8.20 -1.10
N ILE A 43 -2.40 8.45 0.01
CA ILE A 43 -3.52 7.60 0.44
C ILE A 43 -4.55 7.57 -0.66
N ARG A 44 -5.05 6.37 -0.98
CA ARG A 44 -5.98 6.19 -2.09
C ARG A 44 -7.19 5.38 -1.68
N GLN A 45 -8.37 5.90 -2.04
CA GLN A 45 -9.64 5.30 -1.72
C GLN A 45 -10.34 4.79 -2.98
N TYR A 46 -10.70 3.51 -2.94
CA TYR A 46 -11.52 2.78 -3.89
C TYR A 46 -12.80 2.36 -3.18
N LYS A 47 -13.77 3.29 -3.05
CA LYS A 47 -15.01 3.11 -2.28
C LYS A 47 -14.73 2.70 -0.82
N ASN A 48 -15.05 1.46 -0.42
CA ASN A 48 -14.74 0.93 0.90
C ASN A 48 -13.31 0.36 1.05
N LYS A 49 -12.50 0.30 -0.01
CA LYS A 49 -11.10 -0.17 0.06
C LYS A 49 -10.18 1.03 0.11
N ILE A 50 -9.28 1.10 1.08
CA ILE A 50 -8.44 2.28 1.32
C ILE A 50 -6.98 1.84 1.48
N CYS A 51 -6.13 2.26 0.54
CA CYS A 51 -4.69 2.03 0.61
C CYS A 51 -4.03 3.18 1.37
N ILE A 52 -3.34 2.87 2.48
CA ILE A 52 -2.56 3.83 3.27
C ILE A 52 -1.04 3.64 3.12
N ASP A 53 -0.60 2.79 2.18
CA ASP A 53 0.82 2.61 1.88
C ASP A 53 1.34 3.74 1.00
N THR A 54 1.83 4.80 1.65
CA THR A 54 2.36 6.00 1.00
C THR A 54 3.88 5.95 0.80
N SER A 55 4.42 4.73 0.59
CA SER A 55 5.80 4.52 0.20
C SER A 55 6.82 5.00 1.25
N ALA A 56 6.51 4.86 2.54
CA ALA A 56 7.31 5.39 3.66
C ALA A 56 8.81 5.07 3.51
N ILE A 57 9.16 3.80 3.39
CA ILE A 57 10.54 3.30 3.28
C ILE A 57 11.29 3.84 2.06
N TYR A 58 10.57 4.27 1.01
CA TYR A 58 11.16 4.84 -0.21
C TYR A 58 11.28 6.37 -0.15
N GLY A 59 11.06 6.97 1.02
CA GLY A 59 11.12 8.42 1.23
C GLY A 59 9.79 9.14 1.01
N GLY A 60 8.68 8.39 1.02
CA GLY A 60 7.34 8.97 1.11
C GLY A 60 6.96 9.31 2.55
N ASN A 61 5.71 9.05 2.91
CA ASN A 61 5.19 9.30 4.25
C ASN A 61 4.89 7.99 4.98
N LEU A 62 4.90 8.03 6.30
CA LEU A 62 4.22 7.03 7.12
C LEU A 62 2.81 7.53 7.37
N SER A 63 1.82 6.87 6.78
CA SER A 63 0.42 7.25 6.89
C SER A 63 -0.34 6.34 7.85
N CYS A 64 -1.39 6.89 8.46
CA CYS A 64 -2.31 6.15 9.32
C CYS A 64 -3.77 6.51 9.04
N ALA A 65 -4.67 5.62 9.45
CA ALA A 65 -6.10 5.87 9.51
C ALA A 65 -6.52 6.12 10.96
N ILE A 66 -7.27 7.19 11.18
CA ILE A 66 -7.82 7.57 12.48
C ILE A 66 -9.31 7.26 12.44
N ILE A 67 -9.71 6.22 13.18
CA ILE A 67 -11.08 5.72 13.22
C ILE A 67 -11.74 6.19 14.51
N LYS A 68 -12.83 6.95 14.39
CA LYS A 68 -13.72 7.31 15.49
C LYS A 68 -15.12 6.79 15.17
N GLU A 69 -16.00 6.79 16.16
CA GLU A 69 -17.37 6.23 16.08
C GLU A 69 -18.13 6.62 14.79
N ASN A 70 -18.04 7.89 14.38
CA ASN A 70 -18.75 8.41 13.20
C ASN A 70 -17.84 9.05 12.15
N SER A 71 -16.52 8.83 12.23
CA SER A 71 -15.60 9.48 11.30
C SER A 71 -14.37 8.62 11.01
N LEU A 72 -14.00 8.61 9.75
CA LEU A 72 -12.71 8.13 9.28
C LEU A 72 -11.91 9.32 8.75
N SER A 73 -10.74 9.56 9.31
CA SER A 73 -9.78 10.55 8.82
C SER A 73 -8.40 9.93 8.67
N PHE A 74 -7.47 10.67 8.08
CA PHE A 74 -6.11 10.20 7.84
C PHE A 74 -5.11 11.23 8.30
N ASP A 75 -3.94 10.75 8.71
CA ASP A 75 -2.79 11.59 9.00
C ASP A 75 -1.53 10.96 8.38
N SER A 76 -0.49 11.76 8.19
CA SER A 76 0.75 11.34 7.54
C SER A 76 1.92 12.18 8.00
N VAL A 77 3.03 11.51 8.31
CA VAL A 77 4.29 12.17 8.65
C VAL A 77 5.37 11.80 7.64
N PRO A 78 6.28 12.73 7.28
CA PRO A 78 7.44 12.39 6.45
C PRO A 78 8.24 11.26 7.07
N PHE A 79 8.65 10.27 6.28
CA PHE A 79 9.51 9.22 6.79
C PHE A 79 10.95 9.72 6.90
N GLU A 80 11.44 9.87 8.14
CA GLU A 80 12.71 10.56 8.41
C GLU A 80 13.95 9.83 7.89
N LYS A 81 13.88 8.51 7.71
CA LYS A 81 15.03 7.69 7.31
C LYS A 81 14.64 6.77 6.17
N LYS A 82 14.99 7.14 4.93
CA LYS A 82 14.82 6.23 3.78
C LYS A 82 15.48 4.89 4.10
N GLN A 83 14.87 3.80 3.65
CA GLN A 83 15.48 2.49 3.77
C GLN A 83 16.82 2.50 3.02
N GLU A 84 17.88 2.27 3.76
CA GLU A 84 19.19 1.99 3.20
C GLU A 84 19.24 0.50 2.82
N ALA A 85 20.00 0.17 1.77
CA ALA A 85 20.24 -1.22 1.44
C ALA A 85 20.91 -1.89 2.64
N GLY A 86 20.25 -2.88 3.24
CA GLY A 86 20.85 -3.65 4.31
C GLY A 86 22.11 -4.32 3.79
N ILE A 87 23.25 -4.03 4.42
CA ILE A 87 24.49 -4.76 4.13
C ILE A 87 24.35 -6.13 4.80
N GLN A 88 24.00 -7.14 4.02
CA GLN A 88 23.96 -8.52 4.51
C GLN A 88 25.40 -9.06 4.55
N ASN A 89 26.07 -8.89 5.68
CA ASN A 89 27.45 -9.36 5.87
C ASN A 89 27.56 -10.89 6.03
N ASP A 90 26.46 -11.58 6.37
CA ASP A 90 26.43 -13.04 6.50
C ASP A 90 25.08 -13.61 6.06
N SER A 91 25.08 -14.39 4.98
CA SER A 91 23.99 -15.24 4.53
C SER A 91 23.92 -16.53 5.37
N LYS A 92 23.63 -16.41 6.67
CA LYS A 92 23.39 -17.60 7.53
C LYS A 92 21.91 -17.93 7.76
N LEU A 93 20.98 -17.09 7.28
CA LEU A 93 19.56 -17.25 7.62
C LEU A 93 18.75 -18.11 6.64
N PHE A 94 19.25 -18.38 5.44
CA PHE A 94 18.57 -19.27 4.49
C PHE A 94 19.58 -20.12 3.72
N ASN A 95 19.67 -21.40 4.08
CA ASN A 95 20.20 -22.44 3.21
C ASN A 95 18.98 -23.02 2.46
N PHE A 96 18.93 -22.81 1.14
CA PHE A 96 18.03 -23.54 0.26
C PHE A 96 18.62 -24.90 -0.09
#